data_AF-B0TUG5-F1
#
_entry.id   AF-B0TUG5-F1
#
_cell.length_a   1.000
_cell.length_b   1.000
_cell.length_c   1.000
_cell.angle_alpha   90.00
_cell.angle_beta   90.00
_cell.angle_gamma   90.00
#
_symmetry.space_group_name_H-M   'P 1'
#
loop_
_entity.id
_entity.type
_entity.pdbx_description
1 polymer ?
#
loop_
_entity_poly.entity_id
_entity_poly.type
_entity_poly.pdbx_seq_one_letter_code
_entity_poly.pdbx_strand_id
1 'polypeptide(L)'
;MVRKSSEPFDAFAVRDEVQRLHEWREALRYQQQIQILQSLPFGCVPFAVPYRYFSCHGLFYRPYGFHNKELFIQIDPPVKKAPKVPLN
;
A
#
# COMPACT_ATOMS: atom_id res chain seq x y z
N MET A 1 -15.90 -7.59 24.51
CA MET A 1 -17.33 -7.94 24.66
C MET A 1 -17.51 -9.34 24.10
N VAL A 2 -17.60 -10.36 24.97
CA VAL A 2 -17.94 -11.74 24.57
C VAL A 2 -19.46 -11.79 24.48
N ARG A 3 -20.03 -12.03 23.29
CA ARG A 3 -21.48 -12.16 23.16
C ARG A 3 -21.93 -13.53 23.66
N LYS A 4 -23.02 -13.58 24.44
CA LYS A 4 -23.68 -14.82 24.86
C LYS A 4 -24.21 -15.53 23.62
N SER A 5 -23.90 -16.82 23.49
CA SER A 5 -24.30 -17.72 22.38
C SER A 5 -25.82 -17.98 22.26
N SER A 6 -26.68 -17.23 22.97
CA SER A 6 -28.10 -17.55 23.16
C SER A 6 -29.07 -16.74 22.28
N GLU A 7 -28.58 -15.82 21.44
CA GLU A 7 -29.40 -15.16 20.42
C GLU A 7 -29.23 -15.90 19.09
N PRO A 8 -30.31 -16.26 18.39
CA PRO A 8 -30.20 -16.88 17.07
C PRO A 8 -29.58 -15.86 16.11
N PHE A 9 -28.33 -16.08 15.73
CA PHE A 9 -27.68 -15.34 14.66
C PHE A 9 -27.81 -16.14 13.37
N ASP A 10 -28.08 -15.44 12.27
CA ASP A 10 -28.15 -16.07 10.97
C ASP A 10 -26.73 -16.45 10.51
N ALA A 11 -26.38 -17.72 10.69
CA ALA A 11 -25.08 -18.26 10.32
C ALA A 11 -24.82 -18.20 8.80
N PHE A 12 -25.86 -18.18 7.97
CA PHE A 12 -25.73 -18.04 6.51
C PHE A 12 -25.43 -16.60 6.13
N ALA A 13 -26.13 -15.63 6.74
CA ALA A 13 -25.83 -14.20 6.53
C ALA A 13 -24.37 -13.84 6.91
N VAL A 14 -23.85 -14.43 7.99
CA VAL A 14 -22.44 -14.25 8.39
C VAL A 14 -21.48 -14.89 7.39
N ARG A 15 -21.79 -16.10 6.90
CA ARG A 15 -20.98 -16.78 5.87
C ARG A 15 -20.89 -15.96 4.59
N ASP A 16 -22.02 -15.42 4.13
CA ASP A 16 -22.09 -14.64 2.89
C ASP A 16 -21.32 -13.32 3.01
N GLU A 17 -21.35 -12.66 4.17
CA GLU A 17 -20.56 -11.46 4.45
C GLU A 17 -19.06 -11.76 4.45
N VAL A 18 -18.63 -12.83 5.14
CA VAL A 18 -17.22 -13.24 5.16
C VAL A 18 -16.74 -13.63 3.76
N GLN A 19 -17.58 -14.30 2.98
CA GLN A 19 -17.27 -14.68 1.61
C GLN A 19 -17.11 -13.44 0.71
N ARG A 20 -18.03 -12.47 0.77
CA ARG A 20 -17.90 -11.19 0.04
C ARG A 20 -16.63 -10.43 0.43
N LEU A 21 -16.31 -10.38 1.74
CA LEU A 21 -15.07 -9.75 2.22
C LEU A 21 -13.81 -10.48 1.74
N HIS A 22 -13.87 -11.81 1.62
CA HIS A 22 -12.77 -12.61 1.09
C HIS A 22 -12.57 -12.39 -0.40
N GLU A 23 -13.63 -12.44 -1.19
CA GLU A 23 -13.61 -12.18 -2.64
C GLU A 23 -13.09 -10.77 -2.94
N TRP A 24 -13.53 -9.76 -2.18
CA TRP A 24 -13.02 -8.40 -2.30
C TRP A 24 -11.52 -8.30 -2.00
N ARG A 25 -11.04 -9.01 -0.98
CA ARG A 25 -9.62 -9.05 -0.62
C ARG A 25 -8.78 -9.74 -1.69
N GLU A 26 -9.26 -10.85 -2.25
CA GLU A 26 -8.58 -11.54 -3.35
C GLU A 26 -8.58 -10.69 -4.62
N ALA A 27 -9.68 -9.98 -4.93
CA ALA A 27 -9.72 -9.03 -6.04
C ALA A 27 -8.68 -7.90 -5.90
N LEU A 28 -8.55 -7.33 -4.70
CA LEU A 28 -7.49 -6.35 -4.41
C LEU A 28 -6.07 -6.94 -4.55
N ARG A 29 -5.92 -8.22 -4.19
CA ARG A 29 -4.65 -8.94 -4.31
C ARG A 29 -4.18 -9.07 -5.76
N TYR A 30 -5.11 -9.29 -6.70
CA TYR A 30 -4.78 -9.35 -8.13
C TYR A 30 -4.45 -7.99 -8.75
N GLN A 31 -4.95 -6.89 -8.19
CA GLN A 31 -4.74 -5.55 -8.72
C GLN A 31 -3.38 -4.95 -8.35
N GLN A 32 -2.76 -5.37 -7.24
CA GLN A 32 -1.51 -4.78 -6.77
C GLN A 32 -0.32 -5.71 -6.97
N GLN A 33 0.28 -5.67 -8.17
CA GLN A 33 1.64 -6.19 -8.34
C GLN A 33 2.63 -5.19 -7.76
N ILE A 34 3.04 -5.39 -6.50
CA ILE A 34 4.11 -4.59 -5.89
C ILE A 34 5.44 -5.02 -6.53
N GLN A 35 6.05 -4.11 -7.29
CA GLN A 35 7.38 -4.34 -7.84
C GLN A 35 8.44 -4.04 -6.77
N ILE A 36 9.22 -5.06 -6.40
CA ILE A 36 10.31 -4.97 -5.43
C ILE A 36 11.62 -5.22 -6.18
N LEU A 37 12.49 -4.22 -6.19
CA LEU A 37 13.78 -4.29 -6.85
C LEU A 37 14.90 -4.46 -5.81
N GLN A 38 15.91 -5.25 -6.14
CA GLN A 38 17.13 -5.36 -5.33
C GLN A 38 18.11 -4.21 -5.61
N SER A 39 17.97 -3.56 -6.76
CA SER A 39 18.77 -2.41 -7.17
C SER A 39 17.94 -1.46 -8.04
N LEU A 40 18.31 -0.19 -8.03
CA LEU A 40 17.67 0.80 -8.88
C LEU A 40 18.14 0.67 -10.34
N PRO A 41 17.26 0.88 -11.32
CA PRO A 41 17.64 1.01 -12.73
C PRO A 41 18.65 2.15 -12.97
N PHE A 42 19.35 2.09 -14.11
CA PHE A 42 20.21 3.19 -14.54
C PHE A 42 19.42 4.49 -14.75
N GLY A 43 20.00 5.63 -14.38
CA GLY A 43 19.40 6.95 -14.55
C GLY A 43 18.39 7.37 -13.48
N CYS A 44 18.25 6.61 -12.39
CA CYS A 44 17.42 7.01 -11.26
C CYS A 44 18.02 8.21 -10.51
N VAL A 45 17.17 9.18 -10.18
CA VAL A 45 17.58 10.41 -9.48
C VAL A 45 16.97 10.43 -8.08
N PRO A 46 17.75 10.73 -7.02
CA PRO A 46 17.21 10.88 -5.68
C PRO A 46 16.29 12.11 -5.60
N PHE A 47 15.14 11.97 -4.96
CA PHE A 47 14.24 13.06 -4.63
C PHE A 47 13.94 13.00 -3.12
N ALA A 48 14.15 14.12 -2.43
CA ALA A 48 14.32 14.15 -0.97
C ALA A 48 13.37 15.19 -0.32
N VAL A 49 12.06 14.95 -0.34
CA VAL A 49 11.11 15.77 0.46
C VAL A 49 9.85 14.97 0.81
N PRO A 50 9.49 14.72 2.09
CA PRO A 50 10.28 14.79 3.33
C PRO A 50 11.09 13.50 3.63
N TYR A 51 10.99 12.47 2.79
CA TYR A 51 11.73 11.20 2.91
C TYR A 51 12.61 10.99 1.68
N ARG A 52 13.57 10.06 1.75
CA ARG A 52 14.41 9.65 0.61
C ARG A 52 13.63 8.71 -0.30
N TYR A 53 13.50 9.07 -1.56
CA TYR A 53 12.95 8.22 -2.62
C TYR A 53 13.71 8.50 -3.92
N PHE A 54 13.46 7.68 -4.94
CA PHE A 54 14.14 7.72 -6.22
C PHE A 54 13.13 7.75 -7.35
N SER A 55 13.36 8.64 -8.33
CA SER A 55 12.57 8.75 -9.54
C SER A 55 13.32 8.10 -10.70
N CYS A 56 12.68 7.14 -11.37
CA CYS A 56 13.24 6.36 -12.47
C CYS A 56 12.22 6.33 -13.61
N HIS A 57 12.46 7.08 -14.70
CA HIS A 57 11.57 7.08 -15.89
C HIS A 57 10.08 7.30 -15.58
N GLY A 58 9.76 8.14 -14.60
CA GLY A 58 8.37 8.42 -14.18
C GLY A 58 7.80 7.47 -13.12
N LEU A 59 8.54 6.43 -12.74
CA LEU A 59 8.24 5.58 -11.58
C LEU A 59 8.99 6.05 -10.34
N PHE A 60 8.41 5.79 -9.18
CA PHE A 60 8.97 6.21 -7.89
C PHE A 60 9.25 5.01 -7.00
N TYR A 61 10.40 5.03 -6.32
CA TYR A 61 10.84 3.94 -5.47
C TYR A 61 11.30 4.44 -4.12
N ARG A 62 10.95 3.72 -3.05
CA ARG A 62 11.42 3.98 -1.69
C ARG A 62 12.37 2.86 -1.24
N PRO A 63 13.52 3.20 -0.61
CA PRO A 63 14.39 2.19 0.01
C PRO A 63 13.72 1.56 1.24
N TYR A 64 13.86 0.25 1.37
CA TYR A 64 13.32 -0.58 2.45
C TYR A 64 14.37 -1.61 2.90
N GLY A 65 14.77 -1.57 4.16
CA GLY A 65 15.73 -2.52 4.73
C GLY A 65 15.04 -3.82 5.13
N PHE A 66 15.47 -4.95 4.56
CA PHE A 66 14.93 -6.28 4.86
C PHE A 66 16.07 -7.30 4.96
N HIS A 67 16.19 -8.00 6.10
CA HIS A 67 17.28 -8.98 6.35
C HIS A 67 18.68 -8.49 5.96
N ASN A 68 19.03 -7.27 6.40
CA ASN A 68 20.33 -6.65 6.11
C ASN A 68 20.61 -6.38 4.62
N LYS A 69 19.56 -6.34 3.79
CA LYS A 69 19.60 -5.94 2.38
C LYS A 69 18.72 -4.71 2.15
N GLU A 70 19.16 -3.80 1.30
CA GLU A 70 18.33 -2.68 0.85
C GLU A 70 17.54 -3.12 -0.38
N LEU A 71 16.22 -2.92 -0.33
CA LEU A 71 15.28 -3.17 -1.41
C LEU A 71 14.62 -1.86 -1.83
N PHE A 72 14.12 -1.79 -3.05
CA PHE A 72 13.44 -0.62 -3.59
C PHE A 72 12.01 -1.00 -3.96
N ILE A 73 11.06 -0.47 -3.21
CA ILE A 73 9.63 -0.76 -3.40
C ILE A 73 9.03 0.36 -4.23
N GLN A 74 8.33 0.00 -5.31
CA GLN A 74 7.60 0.97 -6.12
C GLN A 74 6.48 1.63 -5.30
N ILE A 75 6.38 2.95 -5.41
CA ILE A 75 5.37 3.78 -4.76
C ILE A 75 4.66 4.68 -5.77
N ASP A 76 3.52 5.20 -5.37
CA ASP A 76 2.85 6.27 -6.11
C ASP A 76 3.71 7.54 -6.16
N PRO A 77 3.51 8.41 -7.16
CA PRO A 77 4.18 9.70 -7.23
C PRO A 77 3.95 10.50 -5.94
N PRO A 78 5.02 10.99 -5.30
CA PRO A 78 4.88 11.77 -4.08
C PRO A 78 4.17 13.08 -4.43
N VAL A 79 2.94 13.20 -3.94
CA VAL A 79 2.13 14.41 -4.13
C VAL A 79 2.88 15.56 -3.49
N LYS A 80 3.31 16.55 -4.29
CA LYS A 80 3.73 17.85 -3.75
C LYS A 80 2.51 18.39 -3.00
N LYS A 81 2.50 18.33 -1.67
CA LYS A 81 1.48 19.07 -0.92
C LYS A 81 1.63 20.53 -1.34
N ALA A 82 0.67 21.04 -2.09
CA ALA A 82 0.60 22.48 -2.36
C ALA A 82 0.62 23.19 -0.99
N PRO A 83 1.33 24.31 -0.85
CA PRO A 83 1.27 25.08 0.39
C PRO A 83 -0.21 25.36 0.69
N LYS A 84 -0.63 25.06 1.92
CA LYS A 84 -1.96 25.48 2.40
C LYS A 84 -1.95 27.00 2.38
N VAL A 85 -2.46 27.61 1.31
CA VAL A 85 -2.74 29.04 1.30
C VAL A 85 -3.84 29.25 2.34
N PRO A 86 -3.62 30.01 3.41
CA PRO A 86 -4.68 30.30 4.37
C PRO A 86 -5.76 31.10 3.63
N LEU A 87 -7.02 30.63 3.72
CA LEU A 87 -8.17 31.41 3.31
C LEU A 87 -8.27 32.59 4.30
N ASN A 88 -8.13 33.81 3.78
CA ASN A 88 -8.55 35.03 4.48
C ASN A 88 -10.06 35.20 4.38
#